data_AF-A0A091URA6-F1
#
_entry.id   AF-A0A091URA6-F1
#
_cell.length_a   1.000
_cell.length_b   1.000
_cell.length_c   1.000
_cell.angle_alpha   90.00
_cell.angle_beta   90.00
_cell.angle_gamma   90.00
#
_symmetry.space_group_name_H-M   'P 1'
#
loop_
_entity.id
_entity.type
_entity.pdbx_description
1 polymer ?
#
loop_
_entity_poly.entity_id
_entity_poly.type
_entity_poly.pdbx_seq_one_letter_code
_entity_poly.pdbx_strand_id
1 'polypeptide(L)' 'EKVQNELDFRRARKNAVNITLDENCKHPSLIIEEKNRVKSSTQEEILPKAVVVATEGFSEKKHYWEVEVGDKSEW' A
#
# COMPACT_ATOMS: atom_id res chain seq x y z
N GLU A 1 -4.60 28.50 -1.89
CA GLU A 1 -4.98 27.08 -1.73
C GLU A 1 -4.21 26.14 -2.68
N LYS A 2 -4.43 26.18 -4.00
CA LYS A 2 -3.72 25.30 -4.97
C LYS A 2 -2.18 25.29 -4.84
N VAL A 3 -1.55 26.46 -4.72
CA VAL A 3 -0.09 26.57 -4.58
C VAL A 3 0.41 25.93 -3.27
N GLN A 4 -0.35 26.05 -2.19
CA GLN A 4 0.01 25.50 -0.89
C GLN A 4 -0.06 23.97 -0.92
N ASN A 5 -1.14 23.41 -1.49
CA ASN A 5 -1.31 21.97 -1.64
C ASN A 5 -0.18 21.35 -2.48
N GLU A 6 0.21 22.01 -3.57
CA GLU A 6 1.34 21.57 -4.40
C GLU A 6 2.68 21.58 -3.63
N LEU A 7 2.92 22.62 -2.82
CA LEU A 7 4.13 22.70 -2.00
C LEU A 7 4.15 21.60 -0.93
N ASP A 8 3.02 21.34 -0.29
CA ASP A 8 2.92 20.31 0.74
C ASP A 8 3.02 18.90 0.15
N PHE A 9 2.44 18.67 -1.03
CA PHE A 9 2.63 17.44 -1.79
C PHE A 9 4.11 17.19 -2.11
N ARG A 10 4.82 18.19 -2.65
CA ARG A 10 6.27 18.10 -2.92
C ARG A 10 7.08 17.84 -1.64
N ARG A 11 6.71 18.45 -0.52
CA ARG A 11 7.38 18.25 0.77
C ARG A 11 7.16 16.84 1.30
N ALA A 12 5.96 16.28 1.16
CA ALA A 12 5.66 14.90 1.57
C ALA A 12 6.53 13.92 0.76
N ARG A 13 6.56 14.08 -0.57
CA ARG A 13 7.29 13.21 -1.51
C ARG A 13 8.81 13.21 -1.29
N LYS A 14 9.40 14.21 -0.63
CA LYS A 14 10.80 14.18 -0.20
C LYS A 14 11.12 13.05 0.79
N ASN A 15 10.11 12.50 1.45
CA ASN A 15 10.24 11.39 2.39
C ASN A 15 9.76 10.07 1.77
N ALA A 16 9.82 9.94 0.43
CA ALA A 16 9.39 8.74 -0.27
C ALA A 16 10.22 7.52 0.15
N VAL A 17 9.54 6.44 0.49
CA VAL A 17 10.14 5.15 0.84
C VAL A 17 9.61 4.05 -0.07
N ASN A 18 10.43 3.03 -0.30
CA ASN A 18 9.98 1.85 -1.02
C ASN A 18 9.28 0.90 -0.05
N ILE A 19 8.03 0.52 -0.35
CA ILE A 19 7.27 -0.43 0.45
C ILE A 19 7.44 -1.83 -0.14
N THR A 20 7.80 -2.79 0.71
CA THR A 20 7.72 -4.21 0.40
C THR A 20 6.68 -4.86 1.28
N LEU A 21 5.95 -5.82 0.73
CA LEU A 21 4.87 -6.51 1.42
C LEU A 21 5.36 -7.82 2.03
N ASP A 22 4.88 -8.13 3.23
CA ASP A 22 5.24 -9.36 3.93
C ASP A 22 4.39 -10.53 3.44
N GLU A 23 5.04 -11.50 2.81
CA GLU A 23 4.41 -12.70 2.29
C GLU A 23 3.88 -13.64 3.39
N ASN A 24 4.46 -13.57 4.59
CA ASN A 24 4.01 -14.36 5.73
C ASN A 24 2.80 -13.72 6.44
N CYS A 25 2.63 -12.41 6.27
CA CYS A 25 1.58 -11.62 6.90
C CYS A 25 0.59 -11.08 5.86
N LYS A 26 0.11 -11.97 4.99
CA LYS A 26 -0.92 -11.68 3.99
C LYS A 26 -2.11 -12.63 4.09
N HIS A 27 -3.27 -12.13 3.69
CA HIS A 27 -4.45 -12.98 3.53
C HIS A 27 -4.22 -14.04 2.43
N PRO A 28 -4.70 -15.29 2.60
CA PRO A 28 -4.49 -16.36 1.62
C PRO A 28 -4.98 -16.05 0.21
N SER A 29 -6.07 -15.28 0.08
CA SER A 29 -6.59 -14.85 -1.23
C SER A 29 -5.76 -13.75 -1.90
N LEU A 30 -4.77 -13.17 -1.22
CA LEU A 30 -3.92 -12.14 -1.81
C LEU A 30 -2.64 -12.75 -2.39
N ILE A 31 -2.32 -12.32 -3.60
CA ILE A 31 -1.11 -12.68 -4.33
C ILE A 31 -0.22 -11.44 -4.39
N ILE A 32 1.01 -11.55 -3.88
CA ILE A 32 2.02 -10.49 -3.98
C ILE A 32 2.81 -10.70 -5.27
N GLU A 33 2.88 -9.66 -6.09
CA GLU A 33 3.71 -9.59 -7.29
C GLU A 33 4.80 -8.54 -7.10
N GLU A 34 6.00 -8.82 -7.62
CA GLU A 34 7.12 -7.83 -7.66
C GLU A 34 7.48 -7.21 -6.30
N LYS A 35 7.04 -7.83 -5.20
CA LYS A 35 7.21 -7.45 -3.77
C LYS A 35 6.33 -6.31 -3.27
N ASN A 36 5.62 -5.57 -4.12
CA ASN A 36 4.84 -4.39 -3.72
C ASN A 36 3.50 -4.24 -4.44
N ARG A 37 3.14 -5.20 -5.31
CA ARG A 37 1.86 -5.23 -6.01
C ARG A 37 1.02 -6.35 -5.45
N VAL A 38 -0.28 -6.12 -5.36
CA VAL A 38 -1.23 -7.09 -4.78
C VAL A 38 -2.34 -7.35 -5.78
N LYS A 39 -2.69 -8.62 -5.93
CA LYS A 39 -3.90 -9.05 -6.64
C LYS A 39 -4.73 -9.92 -5.71
N SER A 40 -6.04 -9.73 -5.77
CA SER A 40 -6.98 -10.66 -5.15
C SER A 40 -7.20 -11.86 -6.08
N SER A 41 -7.16 -13.07 -5.53
CA SER A 41 -7.60 -14.28 -6.21
C SER A 41 -9.14 -14.36 -6.13
N THR A 42 -9.76 -14.98 -7.13
CA THR A 42 -11.22 -15.14 -7.23
C THR A 42 -11.79 -16.14 -6.21
N GLN A 43 -11.06 -16.50 -5.15
CA GLN A 43 -11.58 -17.38 -4.11
C GLN A 43 -12.61 -16.63 -3.27
N GLU A 44 -13.88 -16.80 -3.64
CA GLU A 44 -15.05 -16.50 -2.83
C GLU A 44 -15.10 -17.46 -1.64
N GLU A 45 -14.23 -17.27 -0.66
CA GLU A 45 -14.48 -17.82 0.66
C GLU A 45 -14.86 -16.68 1.59
N ILE A 46 -15.79 -16.98 2.51
CA ILE A 46 -16.28 -16.12 3.60
C ILE A 46 -15.14 -15.97 4.62
N LEU A 47 -14.02 -15.44 4.17
CA LEU A 47 -12.80 -15.30 4.93
C LEU A 47 -12.73 -13.88 5.51
N PRO A 48 -11.95 -13.68 6.59
CA PRO A 48 -11.71 -12.34 7.14
C PRO A 48 -11.22 -11.36 6.06
N LYS A 49 -11.32 -10.06 6.36
CA LYS A 49 -10.92 -8.97 5.45
C LYS A 49 -9.58 -9.27 4.76
N ALA A 50 -9.53 -9.07 3.44
CA ALA A 50 -8.32 -9.23 2.65
C ALA A 50 -7.31 -8.15 3.05
N VAL A 51 -6.32 -8.51 3.86
CA VAL A 51 -5.31 -7.60 4.41
C VAL A 51 -3.92 -8.15 4.14
N VAL A 52 -2.99 -7.24 3.86
CA VAL A 52 -1.55 -7.48 3.78
C VAL A 52 -0.82 -6.31 4.43
N VAL A 53 0.32 -6.58 5.04
CA VAL A 53 1.13 -5.57 5.73
C VAL A 53 2.49 -5.39 5.05
N ALA A 54 3.11 -4.24 5.30
CA ALA A 54 4.50 -4.03 4.90
C ALA A 54 5.45 -4.87 5.74
N THR A 55 6.60 -5.26 5.18
CA THR A 55 7.67 -5.99 5.88
C THR A 55 8.29 -5.14 7.00
N GLU A 56 8.32 -3.82 6.82
CA GLU A 56 8.90 -2.88 7.77
C GLU A 56 7.83 -1.97 8.37
N GLY A 57 7.90 -1.77 9.68
CA GLY A 57 7.11 -0.77 10.39
C GLY A 57 7.91 0.52 10.58
N PHE A 58 7.21 1.66 10.62
CA PHE A 58 7.83 2.96 10.89
C PHE A 58 7.63 3.36 12.35
N SER A 59 8.72 3.57 13.09
CA SER A 59 8.67 4.01 14.49
C SER A 59 8.82 5.52 14.66
N GLU A 60 9.59 6.18 13.79
CA GLU A 60 9.92 7.60 13.87
C GLU A 60 10.07 8.22 12.47
N LYS A 61 10.06 9.56 12.41
CA LYS A 61 10.14 10.39 11.18
C LYS A 61 8.87 10.35 10.32
N LYS A 62 8.85 11.23 9.33
CA LYS A 62 7.79 11.27 8.30
C LYS A 62 8.20 10.34 7.17
N HIS A 63 7.25 9.55 6.69
CA HIS A 63 7.41 8.64 5.56
C HIS A 63 6.29 8.88 4.58
N TYR A 64 6.56 8.64 3.30
CA TYR A 64 5.61 8.83 2.22
C TYR A 64 5.67 7.64 1.26
N TRP A 65 4.50 7.14 0.88
CA TRP A 65 4.34 6.14 -0.18
C TRP A 65 3.04 6.42 -0.92
N GLU A 66 2.96 5.91 -2.15
CA GLU A 66 1.80 6.01 -3.01
C GLU A 66 1.25 4.59 -3.24
N VAL A 67 -0.07 4.47 -3.36
CA VAL A 67 -0.74 3.21 -3.71
C VAL A 67 -1.55 3.47 -4.97
N GLU A 68 -1.20 2.79 -6.05
CA GLU A 68 -1.95 2.85 -7.30
C GLU A 68 -3.13 1.88 -7.24
N VAL A 69 -4.35 2.42 -7.21
CA VAL A 69 -5.60 1.63 -7.17
C VAL A 69 -6.34 1.59 -8.51
N GLY A 70 -5.90 2.38 -9.51
CA GLY A 70 -6.54 2.47 -10.82
C GLY A 70 -8.04 2.78 -10.74
N ASP A 71 -8.83 2.13 -11.59
CA ASP A 71 -10.30 2.29 -11.67
C ASP A 71 -11.07 1.32 -10.75
N LYS A 72 -10.42 0.76 -9.72
CA LYS A 72 -11.04 -0.23 -8.84
C LYS A 72 -12.11 0.42 -7.95
N SER A 73 -13.24 -0.25 -7.80
CA SER A 73 -14.33 0.16 -6.91
C SER A 73 -14.04 -0.11 -5.44
N GLU A 74 -13.10 -1.00 -5.14
CA GLU A 74 -12.69 -1.42 -3.80
C GLU A 74 -11.19 -1.79 -3.77
N TRP A 75 -10.57 -1.63 -2.60
CA TRP A 75 -9.18 -1.97 -2.31
C TRP A 75 -8.99 -2.30 -0.82
#